data_AF-A0A3D4IQ30-F1
#
_entry.id   AF-A0A3D4IQ30-F1
#
_cell.length_a   1.000
_cell.length_b   1.000
_cell.length_c   1.000
_cell.angle_alpha   90.00
_cell.angle_beta   90.00
_cell.angle_gamma   90.00
#
_symmetry.space_group_name_H-M   'P 1'
#
loop_
_entity.id
_entity.type
_entity.pdbx_description
1 polymer ?
#
loop_
_entity_poly.entity_id
_entity_poly.type
_entity_poly.pdbx_seq_one_letter_code
_entity_poly.pdbx_strand_id
1 'polypeptide(L)'
;MKYLLKYLWFKFLFVIILYLGNDAFASHIMGGEITWACQGNGTYIFKMKVYRDCNGVPMQFPVNIRVHNHPSVTGIPMTMLSQIDISPQCDGAGPTINCGMGSVVSPVAGAVEEFTFQSNPITLSGTPPPQGWVFTYDGCCRNNAILNLNTPGNFGITIRSIMYAYNGQNANPCFDSSPEFKERPATIICGGTPFTYNHNAFDTDLDSLVYSFAAPLDYLNGSPFSAAVPLTWSAGYSQAVPLPSPIQNPANVPASLNSNTGEIAFQSFTFGSFISVVSVKSY
;
A
#
# COMPACT_ATOMS: atom_id res chain seq x y z
N MET A 1 45.38 35.96 14.98
CA MET A 1 45.17 34.63 15.61
C MET A 1 43.71 34.30 15.93
N LYS A 2 42.90 35.22 16.49
CA LYS A 2 41.46 34.97 16.79
C LYS A 2 40.56 34.64 15.58
N TYR A 3 40.87 35.19 14.40
CA TYR A 3 40.09 34.92 13.16
C TYR A 3 40.38 33.55 12.53
N LEU A 4 41.59 33.01 12.72
CA LEU A 4 41.95 31.67 12.21
C LEU A 4 41.20 30.56 12.98
N LEU A 5 41.06 30.69 14.30
CA LEU A 5 40.34 29.70 15.12
C LEU A 5 38.86 29.61 14.75
N LYS A 6 38.19 30.73 14.44
CA LYS A 6 36.77 30.73 14.01
C LYS A 6 36.57 30.01 12.67
N TYR A 7 37.49 30.17 11.73
CA TYR A 7 37.43 29.52 10.43
C TYR A 7 37.66 28.00 10.52
N LEU A 8 38.55 27.58 11.42
CA LEU A 8 38.79 26.16 11.75
C LEU A 8 37.57 25.51 12.42
N TRP A 9 36.88 26.22 13.33
CA TRP A 9 35.66 25.73 13.97
C TRP A 9 34.49 25.59 12.99
N PHE A 10 34.32 26.53 12.05
CA PHE A 10 33.27 26.43 11.02
C PHE A 10 33.50 25.25 10.07
N LYS A 11 34.75 24.99 9.67
CA LYS A 11 35.08 23.80 8.87
C LYS A 11 34.86 22.50 9.64
N PHE A 12 35.19 22.47 10.93
CA PHE A 12 34.98 21.29 11.77
C PHE A 12 33.48 21.00 11.97
N LEU A 13 32.65 22.03 12.14
CA LEU A 13 31.19 21.91 12.25
C LEU A 13 30.57 21.43 10.93
N PHE A 14 31.04 21.93 9.78
CA PHE A 14 30.57 21.51 8.45
C PHE A 14 30.94 20.05 8.13
N VAL A 15 32.10 19.59 8.57
CA VAL A 15 32.53 18.19 8.43
C VAL A 15 31.70 17.27 9.34
N ILE A 16 31.37 17.67 10.58
CA ILE A 16 30.50 16.88 11.46
C ILE A 16 29.07 16.74 10.90
N ILE A 17 28.53 17.78 10.26
CA ILE A 17 27.19 17.74 9.63
C ILE A 17 27.17 16.79 8.42
N LEU A 18 28.29 16.64 7.70
CA LEU A 18 28.41 15.68 6.59
C LEU A 18 28.54 14.22 7.05
N TYR A 19 28.92 13.97 8.30
CA TYR A 19 28.98 12.62 8.90
C TYR A 19 27.72 12.21 9.67
N LEU A 20 26.71 13.10 9.78
CA LEU A 20 25.40 12.80 10.38
C LEU A 20 24.32 12.45 9.34
N GLY A 21 24.72 12.07 8.12
CA GLY A 21 23.82 11.47 7.15
C GLY A 21 23.29 10.16 7.70
N ASN A 22 22.05 10.16 8.19
CA ASN A 22 21.33 8.93 8.45
C ASN A 22 21.01 8.32 7.08
N ASP A 23 21.48 7.10 6.82
CA ASP A 23 20.96 6.30 5.73
C ASP A 23 19.46 6.08 5.98
N ALA A 24 18.62 6.83 5.28
CA ALA A 24 17.18 6.65 5.34
C ALA A 24 16.82 5.38 4.56
N PHE A 25 16.88 4.23 5.23
CA PHE A 25 16.40 2.97 4.67
C PHE A 25 14.86 3.02 4.63
N ALA A 26 14.31 3.28 3.44
CA ALA A 26 12.88 3.16 3.19
C ALA A 26 12.47 1.67 3.20
N SER A 27 11.40 1.30 3.92
CA SER A 27 10.89 -0.09 3.93
C SER A 27 10.47 -0.62 2.56
N HIS A 28 10.10 0.27 1.65
CA HIS A 28 9.60 -0.05 0.32
C HIS A 28 8.37 -0.98 0.29
N ILE A 29 7.46 -0.85 1.26
CA ILE A 29 6.09 -1.35 1.07
C ILE A 29 5.48 -0.59 -0.11
N MET A 30 5.11 -1.33 -1.16
CA MET A 30 4.54 -0.80 -2.40
C MET A 30 3.02 -0.71 -2.32
N GLY A 31 2.39 -1.58 -1.54
CA GLY A 31 0.94 -1.64 -1.40
C GLY A 31 0.50 -2.84 -0.57
N GLY A 32 -0.81 -3.05 -0.53
CA GLY A 32 -1.39 -4.20 0.12
C GLY A 32 -2.88 -4.04 0.36
N GLU A 33 -3.46 -5.05 0.98
CA GLU A 33 -4.89 -5.18 1.21
C GLU A 33 -5.14 -5.88 2.55
N ILE A 34 -6.25 -5.52 3.20
CA ILE A 34 -6.74 -6.18 4.42
C ILE A 34 -8.18 -6.58 4.15
N THR A 35 -8.47 -7.87 4.30
CA THR A 35 -9.80 -8.45 4.15
C THR A 35 -10.15 -9.28 5.37
N TRP A 36 -11.43 -9.57 5.57
CA TRP A 36 -11.94 -10.49 6.58
C TRP A 36 -13.04 -11.36 6.01
N ALA A 37 -13.17 -12.58 6.55
CA ALA A 37 -14.28 -13.49 6.25
C ALA A 37 -15.00 -13.87 7.54
N CYS A 38 -16.33 -13.72 7.56
CA CYS A 38 -17.16 -14.27 8.62
C CYS A 38 -17.21 -15.80 8.52
N GLN A 39 -16.98 -16.49 9.63
CA GLN A 39 -16.94 -17.96 9.67
C GLN A 39 -18.29 -18.62 10.00
N GLY A 40 -19.36 -17.83 10.20
CA GLY A 40 -20.69 -18.32 10.60
C GLY A 40 -20.79 -18.88 12.03
N ASN A 41 -19.68 -18.90 12.78
CA ASN A 41 -19.61 -19.36 14.17
C ASN A 41 -19.33 -18.21 15.18
N GLY A 42 -19.54 -16.97 14.75
CA GLY A 42 -19.28 -15.77 15.57
C GLY A 42 -17.85 -15.24 15.54
N THR A 43 -17.00 -15.80 14.68
CA THR A 43 -15.61 -15.34 14.52
C THR A 43 -15.31 -14.86 13.10
N TYR A 44 -14.34 -13.97 13.00
CA TYR A 44 -13.78 -13.45 11.77
C TYR A 44 -12.36 -13.98 11.58
N ILE A 45 -11.99 -14.31 10.34
CA ILE A 45 -10.59 -14.54 9.96
C ILE A 45 -10.14 -13.39 9.08
N PHE A 46 -9.11 -12.67 9.53
CA PHE A 46 -8.50 -11.60 8.76
C PHE A 46 -7.41 -12.17 7.86
N LYS A 47 -7.32 -11.65 6.64
CA LYS A 47 -6.20 -11.86 5.72
C LYS A 47 -5.58 -10.50 5.39
N MET A 48 -4.27 -10.49 5.24
CA MET A 48 -3.55 -9.32 4.77
C MET A 48 -2.52 -9.75 3.76
N LYS A 49 -2.47 -9.06 2.61
CA LYS A 49 -1.36 -9.16 1.68
C LYS A 49 -0.57 -7.87 1.69
N VAL A 50 0.75 -7.98 1.67
CA VAL A 50 1.68 -6.84 1.62
C VAL A 50 2.62 -7.06 0.44
N TYR A 51 2.68 -6.07 -0.45
CA TYR A 51 3.56 -6.06 -1.61
C TYR A 51 4.79 -5.22 -1.29
N ARG A 52 5.99 -5.79 -1.44
CA ARG A 52 7.25 -5.11 -1.10
C ARG A 52 8.23 -5.17 -2.26
N ASP A 53 8.96 -4.09 -2.46
CA ASP A 53 10.17 -4.10 -3.29
C ASP A 53 11.19 -5.05 -2.65
N CYS A 54 11.73 -5.98 -3.44
CA CYS A 54 12.71 -6.95 -2.96
C CYS A 54 14.04 -6.31 -2.56
N ASN A 55 14.29 -5.08 -3.00
CA ASN A 55 15.45 -4.28 -2.60
C ASN A 55 15.18 -3.46 -1.31
N GLY A 56 13.99 -3.56 -0.72
CA GLY A 56 13.62 -2.88 0.52
C GLY A 56 14.05 -3.56 1.80
N VAL A 57 13.78 -2.87 2.91
CA VAL A 57 14.05 -3.40 4.25
C VAL A 57 13.25 -4.68 4.46
N PRO A 58 13.85 -5.73 5.06
CA PRO A 58 13.13 -6.95 5.40
C PRO A 58 11.86 -6.70 6.21
N MET A 59 10.84 -7.52 5.99
CA MET A 59 9.59 -7.48 6.76
C MET A 59 9.89 -7.65 8.26
N GLN A 60 9.30 -6.78 9.09
CA GLN A 60 9.49 -6.80 10.54
C GLN A 60 8.41 -7.63 11.22
N PHE A 61 8.83 -8.46 12.18
CA PHE A 61 7.95 -9.35 12.95
C PHE A 61 8.03 -9.01 14.45
N PRO A 62 6.94 -9.19 15.22
CA PRO A 62 5.64 -9.73 14.81
C PRO A 62 4.80 -8.73 14.00
N VAL A 63 3.97 -9.26 13.09
CA VAL A 63 3.03 -8.46 12.29
C VAL A 63 1.67 -8.41 12.97
N ASN A 64 1.13 -7.21 13.11
CA ASN A 64 -0.18 -6.98 13.70
C ASN A 64 -0.96 -5.97 12.86
N ILE A 65 -2.23 -6.26 12.59
CA ILE A 65 -3.18 -5.23 12.14
C ILE A 65 -3.53 -4.38 13.37
N ARG A 66 -3.48 -3.06 13.24
CA ARG A 66 -3.95 -2.13 14.27
C ARG A 66 -5.45 -1.90 14.11
N VAL A 67 -6.18 -1.92 15.22
CA VAL A 67 -7.64 -1.72 15.24
C VAL A 67 -7.96 -0.38 15.87
N HIS A 68 -8.75 0.42 15.17
CA HIS A 68 -9.19 1.75 15.62
C HIS A 68 -10.72 1.76 15.74
N ASN A 69 -11.22 2.67 16.60
CA ASN A 69 -12.65 2.86 16.89
C ASN A 69 -13.38 1.65 17.48
N HIS A 70 -12.67 0.58 17.83
CA HIS A 70 -13.23 -0.56 18.56
C HIS A 70 -13.02 -0.35 20.08
N PRO A 71 -14.02 -0.69 20.94
CA PRO A 71 -13.95 -0.38 22.38
C PRO A 71 -12.84 -1.10 23.17
N SER A 72 -12.50 -2.33 22.79
CA SER A 72 -11.53 -3.16 23.54
C SER A 72 -10.40 -3.79 22.70
N VAL A 73 -10.70 -4.25 21.49
CA VAL A 73 -9.70 -4.79 20.55
C VAL A 73 -8.89 -3.64 19.94
N THR A 74 -7.57 -3.67 20.11
CA THR A 74 -6.63 -2.65 19.59
C THR A 74 -5.64 -3.21 18.55
N GLY A 75 -5.54 -4.53 18.45
CA GLY A 75 -4.67 -5.21 17.50
C GLY A 75 -5.10 -6.64 17.21
N ILE A 76 -4.79 -7.11 16.00
CA ILE A 76 -5.03 -8.47 15.55
C ILE A 76 -3.68 -9.08 15.13
N PRO A 77 -3.17 -10.08 15.86
CA PRO A 77 -1.95 -10.78 15.49
C PRO A 77 -2.10 -11.53 14.17
N MET A 78 -1.08 -11.41 13.33
CA MET A 78 -1.05 -11.99 11.99
C MET A 78 0.08 -13.01 11.85
N THR A 79 -0.27 -14.23 11.44
CA THR A 79 0.68 -15.29 11.13
C THR A 79 1.01 -15.24 9.64
N MET A 80 2.30 -15.24 9.29
CA MET A 80 2.72 -15.34 7.89
C MET A 80 2.42 -16.74 7.35
N LEU A 81 1.73 -16.80 6.22
CA LEU A 81 1.44 -18.04 5.51
C LEU A 81 2.44 -18.29 4.37
N SER A 82 2.81 -17.24 3.65
CA SER A 82 3.72 -17.35 2.51
C SER A 82 4.44 -16.04 2.23
N GLN A 83 5.58 -16.19 1.54
CA GLN A 83 6.34 -15.14 0.89
C GLN A 83 6.68 -15.67 -0.51
N ILE A 84 6.25 -14.95 -1.55
CA ILE A 84 6.46 -15.37 -2.94
C ILE A 84 6.94 -14.19 -3.79
N ASP A 85 7.80 -14.49 -4.76
CA ASP A 85 8.18 -13.54 -5.80
C ASP A 85 7.05 -13.38 -6.81
N ILE A 86 6.61 -12.14 -7.03
CA ILE A 86 5.56 -11.78 -7.99
C ILE A 86 6.10 -10.85 -9.09
N SER A 87 7.42 -10.84 -9.28
CA SER A 87 8.08 -10.07 -10.32
C SER A 87 7.58 -10.50 -11.71
N PRO A 88 7.38 -9.54 -12.63
CA PRO A 88 6.92 -9.85 -13.97
C PRO A 88 7.94 -10.75 -14.69
N GLN A 89 7.43 -11.66 -15.50
CA GLN A 89 8.26 -12.50 -16.36
C GLN A 89 8.32 -11.84 -17.75
N CYS A 90 9.51 -11.36 -18.13
CA CYS A 90 9.74 -10.87 -19.49
C CYS A 90 9.85 -12.07 -20.45
N ASP A 91 9.17 -12.02 -21.60
CA ASP A 91 9.29 -13.06 -22.61
C ASP A 91 10.60 -12.94 -23.43
N GLY A 92 11.32 -14.06 -23.54
CA GLY A 92 12.28 -14.35 -24.62
C GLY A 92 13.61 -13.57 -24.73
N ALA A 93 13.74 -12.37 -24.18
CA ALA A 93 14.99 -11.57 -24.27
C ALA A 93 15.16 -10.46 -23.20
N GLY A 94 14.17 -10.23 -22.34
CA GLY A 94 14.25 -9.21 -21.28
C GLY A 94 15.10 -9.65 -20.07
N PRO A 95 15.52 -8.70 -19.21
CA PRO A 95 16.23 -9.05 -17.98
C PRO A 95 15.32 -9.90 -17.08
N THR A 96 15.90 -10.92 -16.44
CA THR A 96 15.21 -11.65 -15.38
C THR A 96 15.06 -10.72 -14.18
N ILE A 97 13.81 -10.39 -13.86
CA ILE A 97 13.45 -9.62 -12.67
C ILE A 97 12.98 -10.63 -11.63
N ASN A 98 13.74 -10.79 -10.55
CA ASN A 98 13.40 -11.66 -9.44
C ASN A 98 14.04 -11.18 -8.13
N CYS A 99 13.55 -11.72 -7.02
CA CYS A 99 13.99 -11.43 -5.66
C CYS A 99 15.18 -12.30 -5.22
N GLY A 100 15.92 -12.90 -6.18
CA GLY A 100 16.94 -13.90 -5.93
C GLY A 100 18.10 -13.40 -5.07
N MET A 101 18.39 -14.11 -3.97
CA MET A 101 19.68 -14.02 -3.30
C MET A 101 20.78 -14.58 -4.21
N GLY A 102 21.75 -13.76 -4.61
CA GLY A 102 22.91 -14.20 -5.39
C GLY A 102 22.99 -13.67 -6.84
N SER A 103 22.11 -12.76 -7.25
CA SER A 103 22.40 -11.94 -8.43
C SER A 103 23.62 -11.05 -8.13
N VAL A 104 24.62 -11.07 -9.01
CA VAL A 104 25.84 -10.24 -8.93
C VAL A 104 25.54 -8.73 -9.06
N VAL A 105 24.26 -8.39 -9.29
CA VAL A 105 23.71 -7.04 -9.37
C VAL A 105 22.51 -6.95 -8.42
N SER A 106 22.79 -6.69 -7.15
CA SER A 106 21.82 -6.15 -6.20
C SER A 106 22.01 -4.63 -6.20
N PRO A 107 21.00 -3.80 -6.50
CA PRO A 107 19.55 -4.08 -6.58
C PRO A 107 18.98 -4.35 -7.99
N VAL A 108 17.95 -5.22 -8.10
CA VAL A 108 17.19 -5.48 -9.35
C VAL A 108 15.91 -4.64 -9.36
N ALA A 109 15.90 -3.57 -10.15
CA ALA A 109 14.77 -2.65 -10.22
C ALA A 109 13.48 -3.36 -10.67
N GLY A 110 12.40 -3.13 -9.92
CA GLY A 110 11.08 -3.70 -10.23
C GLY A 110 10.83 -5.12 -9.71
N ALA A 111 11.79 -5.72 -9.00
CA ALA A 111 11.54 -6.98 -8.31
C ALA A 111 10.59 -6.78 -7.12
N VAL A 112 9.51 -7.55 -7.08
CA VAL A 112 8.45 -7.41 -6.05
C VAL A 112 8.10 -8.76 -5.47
N GLU A 113 7.91 -8.80 -4.16
CA GLU A 113 7.40 -9.96 -3.45
C GLU A 113 6.08 -9.68 -2.72
N GLU A 114 5.26 -10.73 -2.60
CA GLU A 114 4.01 -10.75 -1.87
C GLU A 114 4.19 -11.55 -0.58
N PHE A 115 3.86 -10.92 0.55
CA PHE A 115 3.67 -11.61 1.83
C PHE A 115 2.18 -11.79 2.07
N THR A 116 1.76 -13.02 2.34
CA THR A 116 0.39 -13.31 2.76
C THR A 116 0.36 -13.66 4.25
N PHE A 117 -0.55 -13.03 4.98
CA PHE A 117 -0.77 -13.25 6.39
C PHE A 117 -2.22 -13.61 6.70
N GLN A 118 -2.44 -14.35 7.79
CA GLN A 118 -3.76 -14.68 8.28
C GLN A 118 -3.80 -14.64 9.81
N SER A 119 -4.92 -14.18 10.37
CA SER A 119 -5.16 -14.24 11.82
C SER A 119 -5.67 -15.63 12.24
N ASN A 120 -5.57 -15.93 13.53
CA ASN A 120 -6.47 -16.91 14.14
C ASN A 120 -7.92 -16.38 14.12
N PRO A 121 -8.95 -17.21 14.32
CA PRO A 121 -10.32 -16.74 14.49
C PRO A 121 -10.44 -15.70 15.60
N ILE A 122 -10.99 -14.52 15.29
CA ILE A 122 -11.17 -13.40 16.21
C ILE A 122 -12.66 -13.15 16.45
N THR A 123 -13.06 -13.05 17.71
CA THR A 123 -14.39 -12.54 18.07
C THR A 123 -14.34 -11.02 18.18
N LEU A 124 -15.13 -10.33 17.37
CA LEU A 124 -15.36 -8.89 17.51
C LEU A 124 -16.76 -8.67 18.09
N SER A 125 -16.83 -8.08 19.28
CA SER A 125 -18.09 -7.83 19.98
C SER A 125 -18.35 -6.34 20.13
N GLY A 126 -19.59 -5.93 19.86
CA GLY A 126 -20.03 -4.55 19.83
C GLY A 126 -20.59 -4.17 18.47
N THR A 127 -21.17 -2.99 18.39
CA THR A 127 -21.69 -2.43 17.13
C THR A 127 -20.67 -1.45 16.58
N PRO A 128 -20.18 -1.61 15.33
CA PRO A 128 -19.34 -0.60 14.71
C PRO A 128 -19.99 0.78 14.75
N PRO A 129 -19.26 1.84 15.14
CA PRO A 129 -19.81 3.19 15.15
C PRO A 129 -19.97 3.73 13.72
N PRO A 130 -20.57 4.92 13.50
CA PRO A 130 -20.80 5.46 12.15
C PRO A 130 -19.54 5.60 11.28
N GLN A 131 -18.37 5.84 11.90
CA GLN A 131 -17.07 5.88 11.25
C GLN A 131 -16.46 4.49 10.96
N GLY A 132 -17.13 3.42 11.39
CA GLY A 132 -16.68 2.04 11.30
C GLY A 132 -15.53 1.69 12.25
N TRP A 133 -15.28 0.39 12.39
CA TRP A 133 -14.01 -0.11 12.92
C TRP A 133 -12.99 -0.12 11.80
N VAL A 134 -11.83 0.49 12.05
CA VAL A 134 -10.78 0.64 11.03
C VAL A 134 -9.65 -0.31 11.34
N PHE A 135 -9.23 -1.07 10.33
CA PHE A 135 -8.11 -2.00 10.39
C PHE A 135 -6.99 -1.44 9.54
N THR A 136 -5.81 -1.25 10.13
CA THR A 136 -4.68 -0.67 9.41
C THR A 136 -3.40 -1.47 9.56
N TYR A 137 -2.61 -1.47 8.50
CA TYR A 137 -1.19 -1.81 8.56
C TYR A 137 -0.41 -0.69 7.88
N ASP A 138 0.61 -0.17 8.56
CA ASP A 138 1.35 0.99 8.11
C ASP A 138 2.85 0.78 8.22
N GLY A 139 3.62 1.53 7.42
CA GLY A 139 5.06 1.47 7.44
C GLY A 139 5.71 2.66 6.76
N CYS A 140 6.77 3.16 7.37
CA CYS A 140 7.69 4.12 6.75
C CYS A 140 8.77 3.35 5.97
N CYS A 141 9.27 3.84 4.84
CA CYS A 141 8.85 4.96 4.02
C CYS A 141 8.81 4.48 2.57
N ARG A 142 8.20 5.27 1.68
CA ARG A 142 8.12 4.91 0.27
C ARG A 142 9.47 5.11 -0.45
N ASN A 143 9.56 4.55 -1.64
CA ASN A 143 10.67 4.79 -2.56
C ASN A 143 10.63 6.22 -3.13
N ASN A 144 11.78 6.90 -3.18
CA ASN A 144 11.91 8.23 -3.77
C ASN A 144 11.66 8.29 -5.29
N ALA A 145 11.64 7.15 -5.98
CA ALA A 145 11.38 7.05 -7.42
C ALA A 145 9.92 7.33 -7.83
N ILE A 146 8.99 7.44 -6.87
CA ILE A 146 7.58 7.74 -7.16
C ILE A 146 7.45 9.17 -7.69
N LEU A 147 6.83 9.33 -8.86
CA LEU A 147 6.78 10.63 -9.54
C LEU A 147 5.50 11.43 -9.30
N ASN A 148 4.42 10.77 -8.88
CA ASN A 148 3.11 11.41 -8.68
C ASN A 148 2.86 11.93 -7.26
N LEU A 149 3.86 11.88 -6.38
CA LEU A 149 3.81 12.50 -5.05
C LEU A 149 4.95 13.49 -4.84
N ASN A 150 4.72 14.53 -4.04
CA ASN A 150 5.79 15.42 -3.60
C ASN A 150 6.62 14.74 -2.49
N THR A 151 7.95 14.72 -2.66
CA THR A 151 8.92 14.17 -1.69
C THR A 151 8.51 12.81 -1.09
N PRO A 152 8.23 11.77 -1.91
CA PRO A 152 7.60 10.53 -1.46
C PRO A 152 8.41 9.77 -0.41
N GLY A 153 9.74 9.85 -0.42
CA GLY A 153 10.58 9.16 0.56
C GLY A 153 10.47 9.70 1.99
N ASN A 154 9.85 10.87 2.20
CA ASN A 154 9.56 11.40 3.53
C ASN A 154 8.27 10.81 4.12
N PHE A 155 7.48 10.10 3.31
CA PHE A 155 6.15 9.63 3.68
C PHE A 155 6.06 8.10 3.58
N GLY A 156 5.32 7.52 4.50
CA GLY A 156 5.04 6.08 4.57
C GLY A 156 3.64 5.75 4.09
N ILE A 157 3.30 4.48 4.09
CA ILE A 157 2.01 3.97 3.59
C ILE A 157 1.12 3.52 4.73
N THR A 158 -0.19 3.73 4.58
CA THR A 158 -1.23 3.07 5.38
C THR A 158 -2.16 2.26 4.47
N ILE A 159 -2.11 0.94 4.62
CA ILE A 159 -3.13 0.01 4.11
C ILE A 159 -4.30 0.04 5.09
N ARG A 160 -5.54 0.09 4.58
CA ARG A 160 -6.73 0.18 5.42
C ARG A 160 -7.89 -0.63 4.89
N SER A 161 -8.71 -1.11 5.81
CA SER A 161 -10.09 -1.53 5.56
C SER A 161 -11.00 -1.06 6.69
N ILE A 162 -12.29 -0.88 6.40
CA ILE A 162 -13.26 -0.32 7.35
C ILE A 162 -14.48 -1.23 7.38
N MET A 163 -14.82 -1.75 8.56
CA MET A 163 -16.04 -2.52 8.81
C MET A 163 -17.11 -1.59 9.37
N TYR A 164 -18.24 -1.52 8.68
CA TYR A 164 -19.44 -0.82 9.14
C TYR A 164 -20.40 -1.79 9.82
N ALA A 165 -21.38 -1.26 10.54
CA ALA A 165 -22.35 -2.09 11.24
C ALA A 165 -23.34 -2.72 10.26
N TYR A 166 -23.37 -4.05 10.20
CA TYR A 166 -24.41 -4.78 9.47
C TYR A 166 -25.77 -4.52 10.12
N ASN A 167 -26.65 -3.77 9.43
CA ASN A 167 -27.98 -3.38 9.91
C ASN A 167 -27.99 -2.74 11.32
N GLY A 168 -26.92 -2.05 11.70
CA GLY A 168 -26.79 -1.45 13.04
C GLY A 168 -26.67 -2.46 14.19
N GLN A 169 -26.40 -3.73 13.89
CA GLN A 169 -26.35 -4.82 14.86
C GLN A 169 -24.95 -5.00 15.46
N ASN A 170 -24.87 -5.84 16.49
CA ASN A 170 -23.59 -6.29 17.04
C ASN A 170 -22.85 -7.12 15.98
N ALA A 171 -21.53 -7.04 15.91
CA ALA A 171 -20.71 -7.85 15.00
C ALA A 171 -20.58 -9.33 15.43
N ASN A 172 -21.15 -9.73 16.57
CA ASN A 172 -21.19 -11.11 17.07
C ASN A 172 -22.66 -11.59 17.16
N PRO A 173 -23.02 -12.77 16.60
CA PRO A 173 -22.19 -13.70 15.83
C PRO A 173 -22.04 -13.22 14.39
N CYS A 174 -20.82 -13.08 13.88
CA CYS A 174 -20.50 -12.44 12.60
C CYS A 174 -21.56 -12.57 11.48
N PHE A 175 -21.72 -11.50 10.70
CA PHE A 175 -22.79 -11.39 9.72
C PHE A 175 -22.33 -11.14 8.29
N ASP A 176 -21.14 -10.55 8.13
CA ASP A 176 -20.75 -9.93 6.87
C ASP A 176 -19.22 -10.03 6.67
N SER A 177 -18.82 -10.35 5.44
CA SER A 177 -17.43 -10.48 5.02
C SER A 177 -17.01 -9.24 4.23
N SER A 178 -15.71 -8.93 4.20
CA SER A 178 -15.25 -7.90 3.25
C SER A 178 -15.15 -8.49 1.84
N PRO A 179 -15.19 -7.66 0.80
CA PRO A 179 -14.76 -8.08 -0.54
C PRO A 179 -13.34 -8.64 -0.52
N GLU A 180 -13.11 -9.72 -1.25
CA GLU A 180 -11.80 -10.35 -1.41
C GLU A 180 -11.24 -10.08 -2.80
N PHE A 181 -9.98 -9.67 -2.89
CA PHE A 181 -9.28 -9.43 -4.15
C PHE A 181 -8.60 -10.72 -4.64
N LYS A 182 -9.01 -11.17 -5.83
CA LYS A 182 -8.54 -12.45 -6.41
C LYS A 182 -7.38 -12.26 -7.40
N GLU A 183 -7.27 -11.09 -8.00
CA GLU A 183 -6.18 -10.80 -8.93
C GLU A 183 -4.96 -10.22 -8.20
N ARG A 184 -3.75 -10.69 -8.53
CA ARG A 184 -2.52 -10.10 -8.01
C ARG A 184 -2.27 -8.74 -8.66
N PRO A 185 -1.63 -7.78 -7.98
CA PRO A 185 -1.33 -6.49 -8.61
C PRO A 185 -0.35 -6.66 -9.77
N ALA A 186 -0.57 -5.89 -10.84
CA ALA A 186 0.43 -5.70 -11.87
C ALA A 186 1.44 -4.63 -11.40
N THR A 187 2.66 -5.07 -11.07
CA THR A 187 3.68 -4.23 -10.44
C THR A 187 4.59 -3.51 -11.43
N ILE A 188 4.73 -4.05 -12.65
CA ILE A 188 5.40 -3.42 -13.79
C ILE A 188 4.50 -3.57 -15.02
N ILE A 189 4.40 -2.50 -15.79
CA ILE A 189 3.55 -2.42 -16.98
C ILE A 189 4.42 -1.90 -18.13
N CYS A 190 4.29 -2.51 -19.32
CA CYS A 190 5.00 -2.06 -20.51
C CYS A 190 4.50 -0.69 -20.95
N GLY A 191 5.40 0.29 -21.05
CA GLY A 191 5.06 1.61 -21.59
C GLY A 191 4.74 1.53 -23.08
N GLY A 192 3.85 2.41 -23.53
CA GLY A 192 3.42 2.53 -24.92
C GLY A 192 2.36 1.52 -25.36
N THR A 193 2.00 0.54 -24.52
CA THR A 193 0.97 -0.46 -24.82
C THR A 193 -0.29 -0.21 -23.99
N PRO A 194 -1.51 -0.35 -24.56
CA PRO A 194 -2.73 -0.35 -23.76
C PRO A 194 -2.69 -1.43 -22.69
N PHE A 195 -3.05 -1.05 -21.47
CA PHE A 195 -3.06 -1.92 -20.33
C PHE A 195 -4.44 -1.93 -19.69
N THR A 196 -4.90 -3.12 -19.32
CA THR A 196 -6.15 -3.35 -18.58
C THR A 196 -5.87 -4.23 -17.37
N TYR A 197 -6.49 -3.90 -16.25
CA TYR A 197 -6.37 -4.63 -15.01
C TYR A 197 -7.70 -4.65 -14.28
N ASN A 198 -8.03 -5.77 -13.65
CA ASN A 198 -9.17 -5.87 -12.76
C ASN A 198 -8.72 -6.53 -11.46
N HIS A 199 -9.10 -5.96 -10.33
CA HIS A 199 -8.83 -6.56 -9.02
C HIS A 199 -9.52 -7.92 -8.83
N ASN A 200 -10.54 -8.20 -9.65
CA ASN A 200 -11.43 -9.34 -9.53
C ASN A 200 -11.95 -9.46 -8.09
N ALA A 201 -12.40 -8.33 -7.53
CA ALA A 201 -12.92 -8.31 -6.18
C ALA A 201 -14.25 -9.07 -6.14
N PHE A 202 -14.42 -9.88 -5.12
CA PHE A 202 -15.58 -10.75 -4.96
C PHE A 202 -16.07 -10.68 -3.53
N ASP A 203 -17.37 -10.46 -3.36
CA ASP A 203 -18.04 -10.54 -2.08
C ASP A 203 -18.74 -11.90 -1.94
N THR A 204 -18.45 -12.62 -0.86
CA THR A 204 -19.02 -13.96 -0.62
C THR A 204 -20.48 -13.89 -0.18
N ASP A 205 -20.89 -12.76 0.41
CA ASP A 205 -22.25 -12.48 0.85
C ASP A 205 -23.12 -11.92 -0.30
N LEU A 206 -22.52 -11.78 -1.50
CA LEU A 206 -23.13 -11.35 -2.77
C LEU A 206 -23.57 -9.89 -2.78
N ASP A 207 -22.91 -9.07 -1.96
CA ASP A 207 -23.09 -7.62 -1.92
C ASP A 207 -22.64 -6.95 -3.22
N SER A 208 -23.23 -5.79 -3.47
CA SER A 208 -22.87 -4.98 -4.64
C SER A 208 -21.57 -4.23 -4.41
N LEU A 209 -20.65 -4.29 -5.39
CA LEU A 209 -19.34 -3.66 -5.29
C LEU A 209 -19.26 -2.35 -6.06
N VAL A 210 -18.79 -1.30 -5.38
CA VAL A 210 -18.55 0.01 -5.98
C VAL A 210 -17.07 0.39 -5.87
N TYR A 211 -16.49 0.77 -7.00
CA TYR A 211 -15.06 1.06 -7.15
C TYR A 211 -14.84 2.56 -7.36
N SER A 212 -13.78 3.10 -6.75
CA SER A 212 -13.35 4.48 -6.96
C SER A 212 -11.86 4.65 -6.67
N PHE A 213 -11.19 5.62 -7.29
CA PHE A 213 -9.86 6.02 -6.85
C PHE A 213 -9.94 6.73 -5.50
N ALA A 214 -8.95 6.49 -4.64
CA ALA A 214 -8.84 7.06 -3.31
C ALA A 214 -7.48 7.73 -3.09
N ALA A 215 -7.40 8.57 -2.06
CA ALA A 215 -6.14 9.20 -1.70
C ALA A 215 -5.18 8.19 -1.02
N PRO A 216 -3.88 8.21 -1.37
CA PRO A 216 -2.84 7.58 -0.58
C PRO A 216 -2.66 8.31 0.74
N LEU A 217 -2.45 7.56 1.81
CA LEU A 217 -2.29 8.10 3.16
C LEU A 217 -0.84 7.93 3.62
N ASP A 218 -0.39 8.83 4.48
CA ASP A 218 0.86 8.68 5.21
C ASP A 218 0.82 7.50 6.21
N TYR A 219 1.97 7.05 6.70
CA TYR A 219 2.03 6.10 7.82
C TYR A 219 1.57 6.78 9.12
N LEU A 220 1.01 5.99 10.03
CA LEU A 220 0.41 6.53 11.25
C LEU A 220 1.45 6.79 12.34
N ASN A 221 2.60 6.12 12.29
CA ASN A 221 3.66 6.23 13.30
C ASN A 221 3.14 6.05 14.74
N GLY A 222 2.27 5.06 14.95
CA GLY A 222 1.63 4.84 16.25
C GLY A 222 0.43 5.76 16.55
N SER A 223 0.15 6.77 15.73
CA SER A 223 -1.04 7.64 15.88
C SER A 223 -2.35 6.88 15.57
N PRO A 224 -3.50 7.35 16.07
CA PRO A 224 -4.81 6.81 15.68
C PRO A 224 -5.11 7.11 14.20
N PHE A 225 -6.00 6.33 13.59
CA PHE A 225 -6.38 6.53 12.18
C PHE A 225 -7.01 7.89 11.88
N SER A 226 -7.63 8.55 12.87
CA SER A 226 -8.14 9.92 12.72
C SER A 226 -7.04 10.95 12.41
N ALA A 227 -5.77 10.62 12.67
CA ALA A 227 -4.61 11.43 12.31
C ALA A 227 -4.04 11.09 10.92
N ALA A 228 -4.66 10.17 10.16
CA ALA A 228 -4.18 9.82 8.83
C ALA A 228 -4.29 11.04 7.89
N VAL A 229 -3.17 11.41 7.27
CA VAL A 229 -3.09 12.57 6.38
C VAL A 229 -3.00 12.08 4.92
N PRO A 230 -3.93 12.48 4.04
CA PRO A 230 -3.78 12.30 2.61
C PRO A 230 -2.51 12.98 2.09
N LEU A 231 -1.79 12.28 1.22
CA LEU A 231 -0.54 12.81 0.67
C LEU A 231 -0.81 13.82 -0.45
N THR A 232 0.12 14.76 -0.59
CA THR A 232 0.05 15.79 -1.62
C THR A 232 0.58 15.24 -2.94
N TRP A 233 -0.25 15.29 -3.97
CA TRP A 233 0.10 14.91 -5.34
C TRP A 233 1.09 15.90 -5.96
N SER A 234 1.96 15.38 -6.83
CA SER A 234 2.79 16.22 -7.72
C SER A 234 1.91 16.97 -8.73
N ALA A 235 2.44 18.06 -9.28
CA ALA A 235 1.73 18.85 -10.29
C ALA A 235 1.25 17.98 -11.47
N GLY A 236 -0.01 18.16 -11.87
CA GLY A 236 -0.63 17.40 -12.95
C GLY A 236 -1.14 16.01 -12.56
N TYR A 237 -1.08 15.64 -11.27
CA TYR A 237 -1.71 14.44 -10.73
C TYR A 237 -2.73 14.78 -9.66
N SER A 238 -3.69 13.87 -9.45
CA SER A 238 -4.70 13.98 -8.39
C SER A 238 -5.27 12.61 -8.08
N GLN A 239 -6.13 12.51 -7.07
CA GLN A 239 -6.88 11.28 -6.81
C GLN A 239 -7.70 10.84 -8.04
N ALA A 240 -8.29 11.77 -8.80
CA ALA A 240 -9.09 11.44 -9.98
C ALA A 240 -8.22 11.11 -11.22
N VAL A 241 -6.96 11.56 -11.23
CA VAL A 241 -5.99 11.32 -12.30
C VAL A 241 -4.66 10.89 -11.65
N PRO A 242 -4.60 9.67 -11.07
CA PRO A 242 -3.44 9.24 -10.30
C PRO A 242 -2.27 8.80 -11.19
N LEU A 243 -2.56 8.38 -12.42
CA LEU A 243 -1.57 7.90 -13.40
C LEU A 243 -1.33 8.93 -14.50
N PRO A 244 -0.22 8.81 -15.27
CA PRO A 244 0.09 9.76 -16.33
C PRO A 244 -1.07 10.00 -17.30
N SER A 245 -1.23 11.26 -17.67
CA SER A 245 -2.30 11.75 -18.54
C SER A 245 -1.71 12.61 -19.66
N PRO A 246 -2.52 13.16 -20.58
CA PRO A 246 -2.05 14.11 -21.59
C PRO A 246 -1.29 15.33 -21.04
N ILE A 247 -1.40 15.62 -19.73
CA ILE A 247 -0.62 16.67 -19.05
C ILE A 247 0.88 16.35 -19.08
N GLN A 248 1.26 15.08 -18.87
CA GLN A 248 2.68 14.68 -18.86
C GLN A 248 3.20 14.34 -20.24
N ASN A 249 2.38 13.69 -21.07
CA ASN A 249 2.71 13.38 -22.45
C ASN A 249 1.40 13.33 -23.26
N PRO A 250 1.25 14.10 -24.35
CA PRO A 250 0.04 14.12 -25.18
C PRO A 250 -0.39 12.76 -25.74
N ALA A 251 0.52 11.79 -25.85
CA ALA A 251 0.22 10.44 -26.31
C ALA A 251 -0.38 9.53 -25.22
N ASN A 252 -0.37 9.94 -23.96
CA ASN A 252 -0.97 9.16 -22.87
C ASN A 252 -2.50 9.09 -23.02
N VAL A 253 -3.06 7.90 -22.77
CA VAL A 253 -4.49 7.72 -22.50
C VAL A 253 -4.66 7.65 -20.99
N PRO A 254 -5.38 8.60 -20.36
CA PRO A 254 -5.51 8.67 -18.91
C PRO A 254 -6.23 7.43 -18.38
N ALA A 255 -5.92 7.07 -17.13
CA ALA A 255 -6.58 5.94 -16.50
C ALA A 255 -8.06 6.16 -16.25
N SER A 256 -8.87 5.23 -16.74
CA SER A 256 -10.29 5.11 -16.43
C SER A 256 -10.53 3.91 -15.52
N LEU A 257 -11.34 4.10 -14.48
CA LEU A 257 -11.81 3.04 -13.59
C LEU A 257 -13.32 2.87 -13.77
N ASN A 258 -13.75 1.67 -14.16
CA ASN A 258 -15.16 1.33 -14.20
C ASN A 258 -15.67 1.11 -12.77
N SER A 259 -16.62 1.94 -12.32
CA SER A 259 -17.13 1.92 -10.95
C SER A 259 -17.92 0.67 -10.59
N ASN A 260 -18.35 -0.13 -11.56
CA ASN A 260 -19.18 -1.33 -11.36
C ASN A 260 -18.36 -2.61 -11.50
N THR A 261 -17.37 -2.63 -12.40
CA THR A 261 -16.57 -3.85 -12.66
C THR A 261 -15.21 -3.82 -11.99
N GLY A 262 -14.71 -2.66 -11.57
CA GLY A 262 -13.36 -2.50 -11.05
C GLY A 262 -12.27 -2.54 -12.13
N GLU A 263 -12.63 -2.59 -13.41
CA GLU A 263 -11.66 -2.58 -14.51
C GLU A 263 -10.99 -1.20 -14.62
N ILE A 264 -9.67 -1.21 -14.62
CA ILE A 264 -8.80 -0.08 -14.89
C ILE A 264 -8.24 -0.26 -16.29
N ALA A 265 -8.32 0.79 -17.12
CA ALA A 265 -7.72 0.82 -18.45
C ALA A 265 -6.93 2.11 -18.65
N PHE A 266 -5.72 2.02 -19.21
CA PHE A 266 -4.89 3.18 -19.55
C PHE A 266 -3.78 2.82 -20.55
N GLN A 267 -3.09 3.84 -21.07
CA GLN A 267 -1.89 3.67 -21.89
C GLN A 267 -0.92 4.80 -21.56
N SER A 268 0.29 4.48 -21.10
CA SER A 268 1.28 5.49 -20.71
C SER A 268 2.52 5.42 -21.60
N PHE A 269 2.89 6.56 -22.19
CA PHE A 269 4.20 6.85 -22.79
C PHE A 269 5.12 7.61 -21.82
N THR A 270 4.67 7.81 -20.57
CA THR A 270 5.46 8.41 -19.48
C THR A 270 5.98 7.29 -18.59
N PHE A 271 7.30 7.12 -18.57
CA PHE A 271 7.96 6.06 -17.81
C PHE A 271 8.30 6.52 -16.40
N GLY A 272 8.15 5.63 -15.43
CA GLY A 272 8.49 5.89 -14.03
C GLY A 272 7.64 5.06 -13.07
N SER A 273 7.80 5.33 -11.77
CA SER A 273 6.98 4.71 -10.73
C SER A 273 5.86 5.65 -10.34
N PHE A 274 4.64 5.11 -10.27
CA PHE A 274 3.44 5.84 -9.92
C PHE A 274 2.65 5.01 -8.93
N ILE A 275 2.02 5.67 -7.96
CA ILE A 275 1.10 5.01 -7.05
C ILE A 275 -0.36 5.32 -7.40
N SER A 276 -1.25 4.40 -7.10
CA SER A 276 -2.68 4.65 -7.09
C SER A 276 -3.30 3.89 -5.93
N VAL A 277 -4.50 4.29 -5.50
CA VAL A 277 -5.28 3.57 -4.50
C VAL A 277 -6.68 3.39 -5.06
N VAL A 278 -7.17 2.16 -5.04
CA VAL A 278 -8.56 1.85 -5.37
C VAL A 278 -9.30 1.51 -4.08
N SER A 279 -10.43 2.18 -3.87
CA SER A 279 -11.39 1.86 -2.82
C SER A 279 -12.48 0.98 -3.41
N VAL A 280 -12.75 -0.15 -2.75
CA VAL A 280 -13.86 -1.04 -3.06
C VAL A 280 -14.80 -1.05 -1.84
N LYS A 281 -16.09 -0.83 -2.09
CA LYS A 281 -17.12 -0.79 -1.06
C LYS A 281 -18.20 -1.83 -1.37
N SER A 282 -18.57 -2.61 -0.37
CA SER A 282 -19.75 -3.50 -0.38
C SER A 282 -20.98 -2.79 0.18
N TYR A 283 -22.15 -3.16 -0.34
CA TYR A 283 -23.48 -2.68 0.04
C TYR A 283 -24.55 -3.74 -0.16
#